data_AF-A0A4R5MLF5-F1
#
_entry.id   AF-A0A4R5MLF5-F1
#
_cell.length_a   1.000
_cell.length_b   1.000
_cell.length_c   1.000
_cell.angle_alpha   90.00
_cell.angle_beta   90.00
_cell.angle_gamma   90.00
#
_symmetry.space_group_name_H-M   'P 1'
#
loop_
_entity.id
_entity.type
_entity.pdbx_description
1 polymer ?
#
loop_
_entity_poly.entity_id
_entity_poly.type
_entity_poly.pdbx_seq_one_letter_code
_entity_poly.pdbx_strand_id
1 'polypeptide(L)'
;MMKIKISLLLTMLGLQSCKGQEQKVLPEEFNQYSVLNTNFKSDNFEIVLLSEVLNYMPPHPIRLFYSVNKHVILEESRDDNQQEEGLHYYKLDENANVIDSLYAPYSGVENLIFIGDYNIHKRHHEDSTYDTWPLNGDKTQKKMAVLNEDLSWPDEKTAKKEEEIVSKATYYFYDASYNTNTNNQRWTLQKIFYFMDGNWQILYRPFPKIIRIDEDLDYRRYRDNFFYSSDDGQSDAVENYKLKHYQKEEKLTYLHSIGGGSQSSSVNGWVGTGYFDIPLLNDTLKVKKSNLIVEEATPADPKTRYYLSNGKKESVSPFNINVYTNPVLNFAIYSTSKYKVYAIRKKQK
;
A
#
# COMPACT_ATOMS: atom_id res chain seq x y z
N MET A 1 -45.47 55.63 -51.14
CA MET A 1 -45.05 54.37 -50.50
C MET A 1 -43.71 54.58 -49.81
N MET A 2 -43.63 54.14 -48.55
CA MET A 2 -42.47 54.20 -47.66
C MET A 2 -41.20 53.57 -48.26
N LYS A 3 -40.02 54.08 -47.87
CA LYS A 3 -39.05 53.42 -46.94
C LYS A 3 -37.78 54.28 -46.83
N ILE A 4 -37.55 54.91 -45.68
CA ILE A 4 -36.67 54.50 -44.55
C ILE A 4 -35.17 54.74 -44.82
N LYS A 5 -34.60 55.69 -44.07
CA LYS A 5 -33.17 55.96 -43.84
C LYS A 5 -32.53 54.85 -43.02
N ILE A 6 -31.27 54.50 -43.26
CA ILE A 6 -30.35 54.04 -42.20
C ILE A 6 -28.95 54.59 -42.46
N SER A 7 -28.54 55.49 -41.56
CA SER A 7 -27.16 55.95 -41.35
C SER A 7 -26.42 54.87 -40.56
N LEU A 8 -25.26 54.40 -41.05
CA LEU A 8 -24.38 53.54 -40.25
C LEU A 8 -23.34 54.43 -39.54
N LEU A 9 -23.54 54.60 -38.24
CA LEU A 9 -22.59 55.16 -37.30
C LEU A 9 -21.51 54.10 -37.03
N LEU A 10 -20.25 54.42 -37.33
CA LEU A 10 -19.09 53.58 -37.00
C LEU A 10 -18.76 53.79 -35.51
N THR A 11 -19.10 52.84 -34.64
CA THR A 11 -18.62 52.79 -33.26
C THR A 11 -17.32 52.00 -33.19
N MET A 12 -16.21 52.73 -33.06
CA MET A 12 -14.93 52.22 -32.56
C MET A 12 -15.11 51.75 -31.11
N LEU A 13 -15.31 50.45 -30.91
CA LEU A 13 -15.14 49.82 -29.59
C LEU A 13 -13.68 49.43 -29.43
N GLY A 14 -13.00 50.16 -28.55
CA GLY A 14 -11.64 49.88 -28.12
C GLY A 14 -11.53 48.49 -27.51
N LEU A 15 -10.69 47.66 -28.11
CA LEU A 15 -10.15 46.46 -27.50
C LEU A 15 -9.25 46.88 -26.33
N GLN A 16 -9.82 46.92 -25.12
CA GLN A 16 -9.01 46.84 -23.91
C GLN A 16 -8.38 45.46 -23.87
N SER A 17 -7.10 45.44 -24.21
CA SER A 17 -6.18 44.33 -24.03
C SER A 17 -6.35 43.71 -22.63
N CYS A 18 -6.84 42.46 -22.60
CA CYS A 18 -6.69 41.58 -21.46
C CYS A 18 -5.19 41.46 -21.17
N LYS A 19 -4.74 42.04 -20.06
CA LYS A 19 -3.43 41.70 -19.47
C LYS A 19 -3.46 40.21 -19.15
N GLY A 20 -2.83 39.41 -20.02
CA GLY A 20 -2.45 38.05 -19.68
C GLY A 20 -1.59 38.11 -18.41
N GLN A 21 -1.94 37.30 -17.41
CA GLN A 21 -1.14 37.18 -16.21
C GLN A 21 0.29 36.79 -16.61
N GLU A 22 1.26 37.61 -16.21
CA GLU A 22 2.68 37.33 -16.39
C GLU A 22 2.99 35.95 -15.83
N GLN A 23 3.39 35.05 -16.73
CA GLN A 23 3.98 33.77 -16.41
C GLN A 23 5.31 34.08 -15.70
N LYS A 24 5.30 34.11 -14.36
CA LYS A 24 6.51 34.33 -13.57
C LYS A 24 7.54 33.28 -13.96
N VAL A 25 8.66 33.73 -14.50
CA VAL A 25 9.83 32.90 -14.80
C VAL A 25 10.21 32.12 -13.54
N LEU A 26 10.42 30.81 -13.69
CA LEU A 26 10.85 29.95 -12.58
C LEU A 26 12.22 30.43 -12.07
N PRO A 27 12.39 30.72 -10.77
CA PRO A 27 13.70 31.06 -10.22
C PRO A 27 14.73 29.95 -10.48
N GLU A 28 15.95 30.33 -10.82
CA GLU A 28 17.00 29.41 -11.29
C GLU A 28 17.32 28.29 -10.28
N GLU A 29 17.22 28.58 -8.97
CA GLU A 29 17.42 27.63 -7.88
C GLU A 29 16.48 26.42 -7.91
N PHE A 30 15.34 26.51 -8.61
CA PHE A 30 14.37 25.42 -8.76
C PHE A 30 14.60 24.55 -10.01
N ASN A 31 15.54 24.92 -10.90
CA ASN A 31 15.84 24.15 -12.11
C ASN A 31 16.41 22.75 -11.81
N GLN A 32 17.05 22.58 -10.66
CA GLN A 32 17.58 21.29 -10.18
C GLN A 32 16.50 20.31 -9.69
N TYR A 33 15.26 20.76 -9.47
CA TYR A 33 14.21 19.90 -8.96
C TYR A 33 13.65 19.00 -10.06
N SER A 34 13.51 17.72 -9.75
CA SER A 34 13.14 16.68 -10.71
C SER A 34 11.94 15.88 -10.23
N VAL A 35 11.25 15.22 -11.15
CA VAL A 35 10.19 14.27 -10.80
C VAL A 35 10.86 13.06 -10.15
N LEU A 36 10.38 12.66 -8.97
CA LEU A 36 10.93 11.52 -8.25
C LEU A 36 10.45 10.22 -8.93
N ASN A 37 11.30 9.64 -9.77
CA ASN A 37 11.08 8.40 -10.51
C ASN A 37 12.44 7.76 -10.88
N THR A 38 12.46 6.68 -11.65
CA THR A 38 13.71 5.99 -12.05
C THR A 38 14.68 6.84 -12.88
N ASN A 39 14.22 7.94 -13.48
CA ASN A 39 15.07 8.89 -14.22
C ASN A 39 15.60 10.04 -13.34
N PHE A 40 15.36 10.00 -12.02
CA PHE A 40 15.79 11.03 -11.10
C PHE A 40 17.32 11.13 -11.07
N LYS A 41 17.84 12.34 -11.30
CA LYS A 41 19.28 12.60 -11.30
C LYS A 41 19.71 13.07 -9.92
N SER A 42 20.54 12.25 -9.27
CA SER A 42 21.24 12.60 -8.03
C SER A 42 22.66 12.06 -8.10
N ASP A 43 23.62 12.74 -7.50
CA ASP A 43 24.99 12.24 -7.36
C ASP A 43 25.09 11.16 -6.26
N ASN A 44 24.19 11.22 -5.27
CA ASN A 44 24.24 10.39 -4.07
C ASN A 44 23.28 9.20 -4.12
N PHE A 45 22.13 9.36 -4.79
CA PHE A 45 21.06 8.38 -4.79
C PHE A 45 20.72 7.84 -6.17
N GLU A 46 20.20 6.62 -6.18
CA GLU A 46 19.46 6.06 -7.30
C GLU A 46 18.06 5.65 -6.84
N ILE A 47 17.13 5.61 -7.80
CA ILE A 47 15.74 5.23 -7.58
C ILE A 47 15.47 3.99 -8.42
N VAL A 48 15.09 2.91 -7.74
CA VAL A 48 14.82 1.61 -8.35
C VAL A 48 13.33 1.35 -8.24
N LEU A 49 12.68 1.02 -9.37
CA LEU A 49 11.31 0.52 -9.33
C LEU A 49 11.32 -0.90 -8.74
N LEU A 50 10.60 -1.10 -7.63
CA LEU A 50 10.48 -2.41 -7.00
C LEU A 50 9.26 -3.17 -7.53
N SER A 51 8.15 -2.47 -7.76
CA SER A 51 6.90 -3.07 -8.19
C SER A 51 6.01 -2.05 -8.91
N GLU A 52 5.31 -2.52 -9.94
CA GLU A 52 4.26 -1.81 -10.66
C GLU A 52 3.11 -2.78 -10.95
N VAL A 53 1.94 -2.52 -10.37
CA VAL A 53 0.72 -3.31 -10.58
C VAL A 53 -0.39 -2.46 -11.18
N LEU A 54 -1.26 -3.09 -11.96
CA LEU A 54 -2.43 -2.43 -12.55
C LEU A 54 -3.65 -2.53 -11.64
N ASN A 55 -3.72 -3.57 -10.80
CA ASN A 55 -4.74 -3.74 -9.79
C ASN A 55 -4.18 -3.49 -8.40
N TYR A 56 -4.84 -2.61 -7.66
CA TYR A 56 -4.44 -2.11 -6.34
C TYR A 56 -5.63 -2.05 -5.38
N MET A 57 -6.84 -2.36 -5.86
CA MET A 57 -8.05 -2.07 -5.10
C MET A 57 -7.99 -2.81 -3.77
N PRO A 58 -8.32 -2.15 -2.65
CA PRO A 58 -8.49 -2.83 -1.39
C PRO A 58 -9.32 -4.09 -1.58
N PRO A 59 -8.83 -5.24 -1.09
CA PRO A 59 -7.82 -5.34 -0.05
C PRO A 59 -6.37 -5.57 -0.54
N HIS A 60 -5.93 -5.13 -1.73
CA HIS A 60 -4.62 -5.53 -2.27
C HIS A 60 -3.66 -4.39 -2.71
N PRO A 61 -3.25 -3.46 -1.82
CA PRO A 61 -2.12 -2.58 -2.12
C PRO A 61 -0.81 -3.39 -2.21
N ILE A 62 0.23 -2.80 -2.81
CA ILE A 62 1.60 -3.33 -2.67
C ILE A 62 1.99 -3.17 -1.20
N ARG A 63 2.50 -4.23 -0.57
CA ARG A 63 2.88 -4.25 0.85
C ARG A 63 4.35 -4.57 1.01
N LEU A 64 4.96 -4.01 2.04
CA LEU A 64 6.28 -4.44 2.50
C LEU A 64 6.23 -4.76 3.99
N PHE A 65 6.86 -5.85 4.34
CA PHE A 65 6.96 -6.33 5.71
C PHE A 65 8.34 -6.89 5.99
N TYR A 66 8.74 -6.81 7.26
CA TYR A 66 9.99 -7.39 7.71
C TYR A 66 9.93 -8.92 7.66
N SER A 67 11.04 -9.50 7.25
CA SER A 67 11.29 -10.93 7.32
C SER A 67 12.54 -11.20 8.15
N VAL A 68 12.90 -12.48 8.24
CA VAL A 68 14.07 -12.93 8.98
C VAL A 68 15.36 -12.55 8.27
N ASN A 69 16.49 -12.59 8.98
CA ASN A 69 17.80 -12.17 8.46
C ASN A 69 17.84 -10.72 7.93
N LYS A 70 16.99 -9.83 8.46
CA LYS A 70 16.85 -8.42 8.03
C LYS A 70 16.42 -8.26 6.56
N HIS A 71 15.91 -9.32 5.94
CA HIS A 71 15.30 -9.20 4.63
C HIS A 71 13.95 -8.50 4.72
N VAL A 72 13.56 -7.87 3.62
CA VAL A 72 12.21 -7.34 3.43
C VAL A 72 11.50 -8.22 2.42
N ILE A 73 10.21 -8.48 2.63
CA ILE A 73 9.38 -9.10 1.59
C ILE A 73 8.44 -8.03 1.04
N LEU A 74 8.49 -7.86 -0.28
CA LEU A 74 7.50 -7.12 -1.04
C LEU A 74 6.42 -8.08 -1.50
N GLU A 75 5.16 -7.76 -1.22
CA GLU A 75 3.98 -8.47 -1.72
C GLU A 75 3.25 -7.58 -2.71
N GLU A 76 2.94 -8.14 -3.88
CA GLU A 76 2.07 -7.54 -4.87
C GLU A 76 1.00 -8.54 -5.31
N SER A 77 -0.10 -8.01 -5.83
CA SER A 77 -1.28 -8.76 -6.21
C SER A 77 -1.58 -8.48 -7.67
N ARG A 78 -1.68 -9.53 -8.48
CA ARG A 78 -1.93 -9.43 -9.93
C ARG A 78 -3.26 -10.05 -10.29
N ASP A 79 -4.02 -9.38 -11.15
CA ASP A 79 -5.33 -9.82 -11.61
C ASP A 79 -5.26 -10.75 -12.83
N ASP A 80 -6.42 -11.23 -13.26
CA ASP A 80 -6.64 -12.12 -14.41
C ASP A 80 -6.17 -11.53 -15.76
N ASN A 81 -6.09 -10.21 -15.85
CA ASN A 81 -5.61 -9.48 -17.03
C ASN A 81 -4.09 -9.35 -17.08
N GLN A 82 -3.39 -9.76 -16.03
CA GLN A 82 -1.92 -9.78 -15.95
C GLN A 82 -1.38 -11.20 -16.11
N GLN A 83 -0.16 -11.31 -16.66
CA GLN A 83 0.54 -12.59 -16.71
C GLN A 83 0.83 -13.08 -15.28
N GLU A 84 0.48 -14.35 -15.01
CA GLU A 84 0.58 -14.99 -13.70
C GLU A 84 -0.30 -14.33 -12.64
N GLU A 85 -1.62 -14.39 -12.84
CA GLU A 85 -2.63 -13.98 -11.85
C GLU A 85 -2.35 -14.63 -10.47
N GLY A 86 -2.36 -13.84 -9.40
CA GLY A 86 -2.11 -14.30 -8.05
C GLY A 86 -1.26 -13.35 -7.21
N LEU A 87 -0.75 -13.86 -6.11
CA LEU A 87 0.15 -13.12 -5.21
C LEU A 87 1.60 -13.40 -5.58
N HIS A 88 2.38 -12.33 -5.71
CA HIS A 88 3.81 -12.37 -5.98
C HIS A 88 4.55 -11.79 -4.79
N TYR A 89 5.58 -12.50 -4.37
CA TYR A 89 6.42 -12.13 -3.25
C TYR A 89 7.86 -12.02 -3.72
N TYR A 90 8.53 -10.94 -3.36
CA TYR A 90 9.94 -10.73 -3.67
C TYR A 90 10.71 -10.52 -2.38
N LYS A 91 11.73 -11.33 -2.19
CA LYS A 91 12.66 -11.16 -1.08
C LYS A 91 13.72 -10.14 -1.49
N LEU A 92 13.84 -9.09 -0.68
CA LEU A 92 14.79 -8.00 -0.88
C LEU A 92 15.96 -8.13 0.10
N ASP A 93 17.17 -7.93 -0.41
CA ASP A 93 18.35 -7.74 0.42
C ASP A 93 18.38 -6.36 1.10
N GLU A 94 19.42 -6.12 1.91
CA GLU A 94 19.60 -4.85 2.61
C GLU A 94 19.76 -3.62 1.70
N ASN A 95 19.99 -3.83 0.40
CA ASN A 95 20.13 -2.79 -0.62
C ASN A 95 18.90 -2.72 -1.55
N ALA A 96 17.79 -3.40 -1.21
CA ALA A 96 16.60 -3.49 -2.05
C ALA A 96 16.80 -4.20 -3.40
N ASN A 97 17.79 -5.07 -3.53
CA ASN A 97 17.86 -6.00 -4.67
C ASN A 97 16.94 -7.19 -4.41
N VAL A 98 16.22 -7.62 -5.44
CA VAL A 98 15.47 -8.88 -5.42
C VAL A 98 16.47 -10.04 -5.46
N ILE A 99 16.46 -10.88 -4.41
CA ILE A 99 17.36 -12.04 -4.28
C ILE A 99 16.65 -13.37 -4.47
N ASP A 100 15.32 -13.40 -4.32
CA ASP A 100 14.47 -14.56 -4.59
C ASP A 100 13.02 -14.11 -4.76
N SER A 101 12.18 -14.97 -5.32
CA SER A 101 10.74 -14.73 -5.49
C SER A 101 9.90 -15.96 -5.18
N LEU A 102 8.64 -15.72 -4.84
CA LEU A 102 7.66 -16.77 -4.61
C LEU A 102 6.33 -16.34 -5.25
N TYR A 103 5.69 -17.28 -5.93
CA TYR A 103 4.40 -17.05 -6.60
C TYR A 103 3.35 -17.96 -5.97
N ALA A 104 2.17 -17.40 -5.69
CA ALA A 104 1.02 -18.09 -5.17
C ALA A 104 -0.21 -17.81 -6.05
N PRO A 105 -0.65 -18.75 -6.91
CA PRO A 105 -1.84 -18.57 -7.73
C PRO A 105 -3.09 -18.51 -6.85
N TYR A 106 -4.05 -17.65 -7.18
CA TYR A 106 -5.33 -17.59 -6.46
C TYR A 106 -6.09 -18.92 -6.51
N SER A 107 -5.90 -19.71 -7.58
CA SER A 107 -6.56 -21.01 -7.77
C SER A 107 -5.95 -22.14 -6.92
N GLY A 108 -4.79 -21.94 -6.28
CA GLY A 108 -4.03 -23.02 -5.64
C GLY A 108 -3.67 -22.83 -4.17
N VAL A 109 -3.67 -21.59 -3.65
CA VAL A 109 -3.39 -21.33 -2.24
C VAL A 109 -4.31 -20.23 -1.74
N GLU A 110 -5.15 -20.53 -0.75
CA GLU A 110 -6.07 -19.53 -0.24
C GLU A 110 -5.36 -18.43 0.54
N ASN A 111 -4.24 -18.72 1.20
CA ASN A 111 -3.39 -17.72 1.87
C ASN A 111 -1.98 -18.27 2.07
N LEU A 112 -0.96 -17.62 1.50
CA LEU A 112 0.42 -17.76 1.98
C LEU A 112 0.56 -16.94 3.26
N ILE A 113 0.99 -17.59 4.33
CA ILE A 113 1.07 -17.00 5.66
C ILE A 113 2.54 -16.99 6.11
N PHE A 114 3.09 -15.81 6.35
CA PHE A 114 4.47 -15.63 6.79
C PHE A 114 4.54 -15.54 8.31
N ILE A 115 5.28 -16.46 8.94
CA ILE A 115 5.49 -16.48 10.39
C ILE A 115 6.97 -16.79 10.67
N GLY A 116 7.73 -15.75 11.01
CA GLY A 116 9.16 -15.87 11.28
C GLY A 116 9.91 -16.52 10.11
N ASP A 117 10.54 -17.66 10.39
CA ASP A 117 11.35 -18.43 9.43
C ASP A 117 10.51 -19.17 8.37
N TYR A 118 9.20 -19.24 8.55
CA TYR A 118 8.32 -20.16 7.83
C TYR A 118 7.31 -19.43 6.94
N ASN A 119 7.02 -20.07 5.82
CA ASN A 119 5.84 -19.79 5.04
C ASN A 119 4.86 -20.97 5.14
N ILE A 120 3.62 -20.68 5.50
CA ILE A 120 2.55 -21.65 5.73
C ILE A 120 1.58 -21.61 4.55
N HIS A 121 1.35 -22.77 3.94
CA HIS A 121 0.40 -22.97 2.85
C HIS A 121 -0.88 -23.60 3.41
N LYS A 122 -1.87 -22.77 3.71
CA LYS A 122 -3.20 -23.24 4.11
C LYS A 122 -3.95 -23.75 2.88
N ARG A 123 -4.43 -25.00 2.94
CA ARG A 123 -5.30 -25.60 1.91
C ARG A 123 -6.61 -26.08 2.53
N HIS A 124 -7.72 -25.84 1.85
CA HIS A 124 -9.06 -26.26 2.32
C HIS A 124 -9.34 -27.75 2.11
N HIS A 125 -8.86 -28.32 1.01
CA HIS A 125 -9.19 -29.67 0.55
C HIS A 125 -7.98 -30.63 0.52
N GLU A 126 -6.82 -30.15 0.93
CA GLU A 126 -5.56 -30.90 0.92
C GLU A 126 -4.80 -30.66 2.23
N ASP A 127 -3.74 -31.44 2.43
CA ASP A 127 -2.83 -31.26 3.57
C ASP A 127 -2.25 -29.84 3.57
N SER A 128 -2.35 -29.15 4.71
CA SER A 128 -1.60 -27.91 4.90
C SER A 128 -0.10 -28.23 4.96
N THR A 129 0.70 -27.39 4.31
CA THR A 129 2.16 -27.56 4.26
C THR A 129 2.87 -26.31 4.73
N TYR A 130 4.16 -26.43 4.98
CA TYR A 130 5.04 -25.30 5.25
C TYR A 130 6.39 -25.47 4.57
N ASP A 131 7.08 -24.37 4.35
CA ASP A 131 8.47 -24.34 3.89
C ASP A 131 9.28 -23.31 4.70
N THR A 132 10.58 -23.21 4.41
CA THR A 132 11.49 -22.26 5.05
C THR A 132 11.96 -21.19 4.08
N TRP A 133 11.15 -20.87 3.05
CA TRP A 133 11.50 -19.90 2.04
C TRP A 133 11.94 -18.57 2.65
N PRO A 134 11.26 -17.99 3.66
CA PRO A 134 11.70 -16.73 4.28
C PRO A 134 13.13 -16.80 4.82
N LEU A 135 13.48 -17.91 5.49
CA LEU A 135 14.78 -18.12 6.12
C LEU A 135 15.92 -18.32 5.11
N ASN A 136 15.76 -19.27 4.18
CA ASN A 136 16.89 -19.77 3.37
C ASN A 136 16.57 -19.95 1.88
N GLY A 137 15.35 -19.59 1.44
CA GLY A 137 14.94 -19.75 0.04
C GLY A 137 14.48 -21.17 -0.33
N ASP A 138 14.48 -22.12 0.60
CA ASP A 138 13.98 -23.48 0.36
C ASP A 138 12.45 -23.48 0.26
N LYS A 139 11.93 -23.82 -0.92
CA LYS A 139 10.50 -23.89 -1.26
C LYS A 139 9.94 -25.31 -1.11
N THR A 140 10.72 -26.25 -0.57
CA THR A 140 10.31 -27.64 -0.40
C THR A 140 9.23 -27.74 0.67
N GLN A 141 8.01 -28.02 0.24
CA GLN A 141 6.85 -28.14 1.12
C GLN A 141 6.91 -29.39 1.99
N LYS A 142 6.75 -29.19 3.30
CA LYS A 142 6.63 -30.23 4.32
C LYS A 142 5.19 -30.29 4.82
N LYS A 143 4.62 -31.49 4.88
CA LYS A 143 3.26 -31.70 5.40
C LYS A 143 3.21 -31.43 6.90
N MET A 144 2.14 -30.78 7.34
CA MET A 144 1.83 -30.65 8.77
C MET A 144 1.10 -31.89 9.25
N ALA A 145 1.51 -32.43 10.40
CA ALA A 145 0.79 -33.54 11.02
C ALA A 145 -0.46 -33.03 11.74
N VAL A 146 -1.61 -33.65 11.46
CA VAL A 146 -2.84 -33.42 12.22
C VAL A 146 -2.89 -34.41 13.37
N LEU A 147 -2.98 -33.94 14.61
CA LEU A 147 -2.91 -34.82 15.80
C LEU A 147 -4.15 -35.70 15.99
N ASN A 148 -5.31 -35.23 15.53
CA ASN A 148 -6.61 -35.85 15.74
C ASN A 148 -7.49 -35.70 14.50
N GLU A 149 -6.96 -36.13 13.35
CA GLU A 149 -7.62 -36.01 12.04
C GLU A 149 -9.02 -36.64 12.01
N ASP A 150 -9.19 -37.76 12.71
CA ASP A 150 -10.45 -38.49 12.86
C ASP A 150 -11.45 -37.85 13.84
N LEU A 151 -11.05 -36.75 14.50
CA LEU A 151 -11.82 -36.06 15.54
C LEU A 151 -12.22 -36.96 16.72
N SER A 152 -11.52 -38.07 16.95
CA SER A 152 -11.86 -39.04 18.00
C SER A 152 -11.43 -38.64 19.41
N TRP A 153 -10.64 -37.57 19.54
CA TRP A 153 -10.13 -37.13 20.83
C TRP A 153 -11.25 -36.57 21.72
N PRO A 154 -11.34 -37.01 22.99
CA PRO A 154 -12.28 -36.43 23.96
C PRO A 154 -12.01 -34.93 24.18
N ASP A 155 -13.07 -34.16 24.44
CA ASP A 155 -12.99 -32.71 24.65
C ASP A 155 -11.97 -32.30 25.71
N GLU A 156 -11.90 -33.04 26.83
CA GLU A 156 -10.94 -32.78 27.91
C GLU A 156 -9.48 -32.93 27.43
N LYS A 157 -9.20 -33.96 26.62
CA LYS A 157 -7.87 -34.18 26.06
C LYS A 157 -7.51 -33.09 25.07
N THR A 158 -8.45 -32.70 24.22
CA THR A 158 -8.28 -31.63 23.23
C THR A 158 -8.03 -30.28 23.92
N ALA A 159 -8.82 -29.94 24.94
CA ALA A 159 -8.67 -28.72 25.72
C ALA A 159 -7.31 -28.66 26.44
N LYS A 160 -6.89 -29.75 27.10
CA LYS A 160 -5.57 -29.83 27.74
C LYS A 160 -4.43 -29.65 26.73
N LYS A 161 -4.56 -30.20 25.51
CA LYS A 161 -3.55 -30.03 24.47
C LYS A 161 -3.50 -28.59 23.96
N GLU A 162 -4.66 -27.94 23.81
CA GLU A 162 -4.74 -26.53 23.48
C GLU A 162 -4.05 -25.64 24.52
N GLU A 163 -4.29 -25.86 25.81
CA GLU A 163 -3.60 -25.13 26.89
C GLU A 163 -2.07 -25.31 26.84
N GLU A 164 -1.61 -26.52 26.53
CA GLU A 164 -0.19 -26.79 26.32
C GLU A 164 0.37 -26.02 25.11
N ILE A 165 -0.35 -26.01 23.98
CA ILE A 165 0.06 -25.28 22.78
C ILE A 165 0.19 -23.79 23.09
N VAL A 166 -0.83 -23.19 23.70
CA VAL A 166 -0.84 -21.75 24.02
C VAL A 166 0.29 -21.37 24.98
N SER A 167 0.68 -22.28 25.89
CA SER A 167 1.72 -22.01 26.88
C SER A 167 3.15 -22.28 26.40
N LYS A 168 3.35 -23.18 25.42
CA LYS A 168 4.70 -23.66 25.06
C LYS A 168 5.09 -23.46 23.59
N ALA A 169 4.13 -23.33 22.67
CA ALA A 169 4.46 -23.24 21.26
C ALA A 169 5.20 -21.94 20.95
N THR A 170 6.22 -22.01 20.09
CA THR A 170 6.94 -20.81 19.62
C THR A 170 6.01 -19.93 18.77
N TYR A 171 5.21 -20.57 17.94
CA TYR A 171 4.19 -19.92 17.12
C TYR A 171 2.90 -20.72 17.23
N TYR A 172 1.76 -20.03 17.26
CA TYR A 172 0.46 -20.65 17.09
C TYR A 172 -0.54 -19.65 16.53
N PHE A 173 -1.56 -20.12 15.84
CA PHE A 173 -2.69 -19.29 15.46
C PHE A 173 -3.93 -20.15 15.25
N TYR A 174 -5.08 -19.50 15.31
CA TYR A 174 -6.37 -20.13 15.13
C TYR A 174 -6.91 -19.85 13.73
N ASP A 175 -7.60 -20.85 13.18
CA ASP A 175 -8.39 -20.75 11.96
C ASP A 175 -9.69 -21.56 12.12
N ALA A 176 -10.71 -21.26 11.31
CA ALA A 176 -12.00 -21.91 11.39
C ALA A 176 -12.48 -22.33 10.01
N SER A 177 -13.05 -23.53 9.93
CA SER A 177 -13.83 -23.96 8.78
C SER A 177 -15.29 -24.10 9.19
N TYR A 178 -16.18 -23.39 8.49
CA TYR A 178 -17.61 -23.41 8.74
C TYR A 178 -18.26 -24.49 7.90
N ASN A 179 -18.93 -25.42 8.55
CA ASN A 179 -19.48 -26.61 7.93
C ASN A 179 -20.98 -26.69 8.18
N THR A 180 -21.68 -27.44 7.32
CA THR A 180 -23.10 -27.76 7.49
C THR A 180 -23.27 -29.27 7.39
N ASN A 181 -23.93 -29.88 8.36
CA ASN A 181 -24.21 -31.32 8.32
C ASN A 181 -25.42 -31.64 7.44
N THR A 182 -25.73 -32.92 7.25
CA THR A 182 -26.86 -33.40 6.44
C THR A 182 -28.24 -32.93 6.93
N ASN A 183 -28.33 -32.47 8.18
CA ASN A 183 -29.55 -31.96 8.81
C ASN A 183 -29.64 -30.43 8.74
N ASN A 184 -28.85 -29.78 7.88
CA ASN A 184 -28.72 -28.32 7.77
C ASN A 184 -28.27 -27.60 9.06
N GLN A 185 -27.65 -28.32 10.01
CA GLN A 185 -27.10 -27.71 11.21
C GLN A 185 -25.67 -27.24 10.93
N ARG A 186 -25.44 -25.97 11.25
CA ARG A 186 -24.13 -25.32 11.09
C ARG A 186 -23.23 -25.64 12.29
N TRP A 187 -21.98 -25.98 12.01
CA TRP A 187 -20.96 -26.29 13.01
C TRP A 187 -19.61 -25.72 12.56
N THR A 188 -18.67 -25.57 13.49
CA THR A 188 -17.34 -25.05 13.20
C THR A 188 -16.28 -26.09 13.52
N LEU A 189 -15.35 -26.29 12.60
CA LEU A 189 -14.09 -26.94 12.90
C LEU A 189 -13.06 -25.86 13.21
N GLN A 190 -12.73 -25.70 14.49
CA GLN A 190 -11.59 -24.87 14.88
C GLN A 190 -10.31 -25.65 14.60
N LYS A 191 -9.32 -24.96 14.03
CA LYS A 191 -7.99 -25.48 13.73
C LYS A 191 -6.97 -24.63 14.47
N ILE A 192 -6.11 -25.27 15.24
CA ILE A 192 -4.99 -24.62 15.92
C ILE A 192 -3.74 -25.07 15.19
N PHE A 193 -3.15 -24.15 14.42
CA PHE A 193 -1.84 -24.35 13.80
C PHE A 193 -0.78 -23.96 14.81
N TYR A 194 0.25 -24.77 14.98
CA TYR A 194 1.32 -24.44 15.93
C TYR A 194 2.66 -25.03 15.54
N PHE A 195 3.71 -24.35 15.96
CA PHE A 195 5.10 -24.80 15.86
C PHE A 195 5.63 -25.10 17.26
N MET A 196 5.93 -26.37 17.51
CA MET A 196 6.48 -26.86 18.77
C MET A 196 7.40 -28.04 18.48
N ASP A 197 8.47 -28.19 19.24
CA ASP A 197 9.45 -29.28 19.08
C ASP A 197 9.99 -29.41 17.64
N GLY A 198 10.20 -28.27 16.98
CA GLY A 198 10.81 -28.20 15.65
C GLY A 198 9.88 -28.53 14.48
N ASN A 199 8.58 -28.72 14.71
CA ASN A 199 7.63 -29.11 13.66
C ASN A 199 6.33 -28.31 13.71
N TRP A 200 5.77 -28.03 12.52
CA TRP A 200 4.40 -27.53 12.41
C TRP A 200 3.39 -28.66 12.46
N GLN A 201 2.36 -28.47 13.27
CA GLN A 201 1.28 -29.43 13.50
C GLN A 201 -0.07 -28.71 13.61
N ILE A 202 -1.15 -29.49 13.52
CA ILE A 202 -2.52 -28.99 13.62
C ILE A 202 -3.31 -29.79 14.65
N LEU A 203 -4.02 -29.09 15.53
CA LEU A 203 -5.02 -29.67 16.41
C LEU A 203 -6.41 -29.23 15.94
N TYR A 204 -7.34 -30.18 15.85
CA TYR A 204 -8.73 -29.93 15.48
C TYR A 204 -9.64 -29.95 16.70
N ARG A 205 -10.61 -29.03 16.72
CA ARG A 205 -11.63 -28.97 17.76
C ARG A 205 -13.01 -28.66 17.15
N PRO A 206 -13.93 -29.62 17.11
CA PRO A 206 -15.27 -29.39 16.57
C PRO A 206 -16.15 -28.65 17.59
N PHE A 207 -16.94 -27.70 17.12
CA PHE A 207 -17.96 -27.00 17.90
C PHE A 207 -19.33 -27.17 17.24
N PRO A 208 -20.39 -27.54 17.98
CA PRO A 208 -21.74 -27.76 17.43
C PRO A 208 -22.47 -26.45 17.07
N LYS A 209 -21.74 -25.36 16.93
CA LYS A 209 -22.24 -24.01 16.60
C LYS A 209 -21.20 -23.23 15.82
N ILE A 210 -21.62 -22.11 15.25
CA ILE A 210 -20.70 -21.11 14.71
C ILE A 210 -19.96 -20.45 15.87
N ILE A 211 -18.63 -20.48 15.82
CA ILE A 211 -17.76 -19.71 16.70
C ILE A 211 -17.06 -18.61 15.90
N ARG A 212 -16.67 -17.53 16.57
CA ARG A 212 -15.79 -16.51 15.99
C ARG A 212 -14.42 -16.66 16.65
N ILE A 213 -13.37 -16.62 15.83
CA ILE A 213 -12.00 -16.54 16.30
C ILE A 213 -11.68 -15.07 16.56
N ASP A 214 -11.01 -14.82 17.69
CA ASP A 214 -10.53 -13.49 18.01
C ASP A 214 -9.45 -13.06 17.00
N GLU A 215 -9.52 -11.82 16.53
CA GLU A 215 -8.62 -11.29 15.51
C GLU A 215 -7.17 -11.27 16.03
N ASP A 216 -6.96 -11.05 17.33
CA ASP A 216 -5.64 -11.08 17.98
C ASP A 216 -5.01 -12.49 18.04
N LEU A 217 -5.79 -13.53 17.71
CA LEU A 217 -5.37 -14.93 17.72
C LEU A 217 -5.18 -15.51 16.32
N ASP A 218 -5.38 -14.71 15.28
CA ASP A 218 -5.11 -15.13 13.91
C ASP A 218 -3.61 -14.99 13.54
N TYR A 219 -3.27 -15.42 12.32
CA TYR A 219 -1.88 -15.41 11.86
C TYR A 219 -1.33 -14.00 11.57
N ARG A 220 -2.19 -13.00 11.35
CA ARG A 220 -1.80 -11.64 10.94
C ARG A 220 -0.99 -10.95 12.03
N ARG A 221 -1.15 -11.35 13.30
CA ARG A 221 -0.35 -10.87 14.43
C ARG A 221 1.17 -11.10 14.28
N TYR A 222 1.58 -12.06 13.45
CA TYR A 222 2.99 -12.34 13.17
C TYR A 222 3.56 -11.52 12.01
N ARG A 223 2.72 -10.76 11.30
CA ARG A 223 3.10 -9.99 10.13
C ARG A 223 3.11 -8.50 10.46
N ASP A 224 4.31 -7.93 10.49
CA ASP A 224 4.53 -6.50 10.66
C ASP A 224 4.66 -5.79 9.31
N ASN A 225 3.52 -5.36 8.76
CA ASN A 225 3.48 -4.54 7.55
C ASN A 225 3.88 -3.11 7.91
N PHE A 226 5.10 -2.71 7.54
CA PHE A 226 5.59 -1.37 7.82
C PHE A 226 5.29 -0.37 6.69
N PHE A 227 4.89 -0.85 5.50
CA PHE A 227 4.57 0.00 4.36
C PHE A 227 3.45 -0.60 3.50
N TYR A 228 2.62 0.30 2.95
CA TYR A 228 1.64 -0.02 1.92
C TYR A 228 1.54 1.12 0.90
N SER A 229 1.40 0.76 -0.37
CA SER A 229 1.16 1.74 -1.43
C SER A 229 -0.23 2.37 -1.26
N SER A 230 -0.29 3.69 -1.28
CA SER A 230 -1.54 4.44 -1.16
C SER A 230 -1.38 5.82 -1.82
N ASP A 231 -2.50 6.36 -2.31
CA ASP A 231 -2.59 7.78 -2.70
C ASP A 231 -2.93 8.67 -1.49
N ASP A 232 -3.43 8.06 -0.40
CA ASP A 232 -3.91 8.77 0.79
C ASP A 232 -2.78 9.09 1.77
N GLY A 233 -2.90 10.24 2.43
CA GLY A 233 -2.11 10.54 3.61
C GLY A 233 -2.43 9.53 4.73
N GLN A 234 -1.39 8.89 5.28
CA GLN A 234 -1.51 8.09 6.50
C GLN A 234 -1.88 9.02 7.65
N SER A 235 -2.87 8.67 8.49
CA SER A 235 -3.31 9.51 9.61
C SER A 235 -2.21 9.81 10.64
N ASP A 236 -1.17 8.99 10.66
CA ASP A 236 -0.03 8.98 11.57
C ASP A 236 1.31 9.27 10.88
N ALA A 237 1.34 9.49 9.56
CA ALA A 237 2.57 9.92 8.90
C ALA A 237 2.92 11.36 9.31
N VAL A 238 4.11 11.53 9.87
CA VAL A 238 4.72 12.84 10.04
C VAL A 238 5.12 13.34 8.65
N GLU A 239 4.57 14.48 8.21
CA GLU A 239 5.01 15.12 6.97
C GLU A 239 6.51 15.40 7.05
N ASN A 240 7.29 14.67 6.24
CA ASN A 240 8.74 14.75 6.18
C ASN A 240 9.21 15.49 4.92
N TYR A 241 8.40 16.42 4.41
CA TYR A 241 8.73 17.25 3.26
C TYR A 241 8.35 18.71 3.49
N LYS A 242 9.05 19.61 2.80
CA LYS A 242 8.79 21.06 2.88
C LYS A 242 8.56 21.62 1.49
N LEU A 243 7.41 22.26 1.27
CA LEU A 243 7.18 23.08 0.09
C LEU A 243 8.11 24.31 0.11
N LYS A 244 8.96 24.43 -0.90
CA LYS A 244 9.92 25.52 -1.08
C LYS A 244 9.42 26.58 -2.04
N HIS A 245 8.71 26.15 -3.08
CA HIS A 245 8.11 27.06 -4.05
C HIS A 245 6.85 26.44 -4.65
N TYR A 246 5.90 27.29 -5.00
CA TYR A 246 4.70 26.90 -5.72
C TYR A 246 4.51 27.85 -6.91
N GLN A 247 4.76 27.32 -8.11
CA GLN A 247 4.58 28.01 -9.36
C GLN A 247 3.12 27.87 -9.80
N LYS A 248 2.34 28.94 -9.63
CA LYS A 248 0.94 29.01 -10.05
C LYS A 248 0.85 29.05 -11.58
N GLU A 249 0.07 28.15 -12.18
CA GLU A 249 -0.03 28.00 -13.64
C GLU A 249 -1.43 28.34 -14.13
N GLU A 250 -2.47 27.74 -13.56
CA GLU A 250 -3.86 27.93 -13.98
C GLU A 250 -4.79 28.11 -12.78
N LYS A 251 -5.78 29.00 -12.88
CA LYS A 251 -6.84 29.12 -11.89
C LYS A 251 -8.08 28.37 -12.38
N LEU A 252 -8.55 27.38 -11.62
CA LEU A 252 -9.75 26.62 -11.95
C LEU A 252 -10.66 26.38 -10.75
N THR A 253 -11.89 25.96 -11.05
CA THR A 253 -12.85 25.46 -10.09
C THR A 253 -12.71 23.95 -9.99
N TYR A 254 -12.58 23.38 -8.79
CA TYR A 254 -12.52 21.94 -8.52
C TYR A 254 -13.46 21.56 -7.37
N LEU A 255 -13.65 20.26 -7.18
CA LEU A 255 -14.55 19.70 -6.17
C LEU A 255 -13.77 18.99 -5.05
N HIS A 256 -14.24 19.14 -3.82
CA HIS A 256 -13.84 18.31 -2.68
C HIS A 256 -14.86 17.19 -2.51
N SER A 257 -14.58 16.04 -3.11
CA SER A 257 -15.34 14.80 -2.91
C SER A 257 -14.37 13.64 -2.73
N ILE A 258 -13.69 13.64 -1.58
CA ILE A 258 -12.64 12.68 -1.24
C ILE A 258 -13.25 11.57 -0.37
N GLY A 259 -14.17 10.79 -0.95
CA GLY A 259 -14.80 9.62 -0.31
C GLY A 259 -15.77 9.90 0.86
N GLY A 260 -16.53 8.89 1.27
CA GLY A 260 -17.27 8.89 2.56
C GLY A 260 -18.64 9.58 2.62
N GLY A 261 -19.33 9.80 1.48
CA GLY A 261 -20.74 10.23 1.48
C GLY A 261 -21.00 11.68 1.91
N SER A 262 -19.96 12.50 2.05
CA SER A 262 -20.08 13.93 2.35
C SER A 262 -20.54 14.73 1.13
N GLN A 263 -21.26 15.84 1.35
CA GLN A 263 -21.64 16.76 0.27
C GLN A 263 -20.39 17.35 -0.38
N SER A 264 -20.28 17.17 -1.71
CA SER A 264 -19.23 17.81 -2.50
C SER A 264 -19.31 19.33 -2.35
N SER A 265 -18.18 19.97 -2.07
CA SER A 265 -18.06 21.44 -2.11
C SER A 265 -17.21 21.86 -3.31
N SER A 266 -17.51 23.03 -3.87
CA SER A 266 -16.78 23.60 -5.01
C SER A 266 -15.86 24.71 -4.53
N VAL A 267 -14.59 24.65 -4.92
CA VAL A 267 -13.56 25.62 -4.54
C VAL A 267 -12.88 26.16 -5.79
N ASN A 268 -12.49 27.43 -5.76
CA ASN A 268 -11.66 28.06 -6.78
C ASN A 268 -10.24 28.19 -6.26
N GLY A 269 -9.27 27.62 -6.96
CA GLY A 269 -7.88 27.68 -6.55
C GLY A 269 -6.92 27.67 -7.73
N TRP A 270 -5.64 27.79 -7.42
CA TRP A 270 -4.58 27.66 -8.39
C TRP A 270 -4.14 26.21 -8.48
N VAL A 271 -3.96 25.73 -9.71
CA VAL A 271 -3.19 24.53 -10.06
C VAL A 271 -1.82 24.98 -10.54
N GLY A 272 -0.80 24.22 -10.22
CA GLY A 272 0.55 24.52 -10.63
C GLY A 272 1.56 23.45 -10.26
N THR A 273 2.83 23.85 -10.21
CA THR A 273 3.94 22.97 -9.85
C THR A 273 4.51 23.34 -8.49
N GLY A 274 4.50 22.38 -7.56
CA GLY A 274 5.15 22.48 -6.25
C GLY A 274 6.56 21.90 -6.27
N TYR A 275 7.47 22.55 -5.54
CA TYR A 275 8.87 22.19 -5.39
C TYR A 275 9.15 21.88 -3.93
N PHE A 276 9.56 20.65 -3.62
CA PHE A 276 9.65 20.10 -2.27
C PHE A 276 11.08 19.66 -1.94
N ASP A 277 11.53 20.01 -0.74
CA ASP A 277 12.71 19.41 -0.11
C ASP A 277 12.26 18.24 0.77
N ILE A 278 12.87 17.07 0.62
CA ILE A 278 12.62 15.87 1.43
C ILE A 278 13.93 15.45 2.10
N PRO A 279 14.09 15.62 3.42
CA PRO A 279 15.25 15.09 4.13
C PRO A 279 15.29 13.56 4.04
N LEU A 280 16.40 13.01 3.55
CA LEU A 280 16.56 11.57 3.35
C LEU A 280 18.02 11.15 3.50
N LEU A 281 18.28 10.13 4.34
CA LEU A 281 19.59 9.47 4.47
C LEU A 281 20.78 10.45 4.66
N ASN A 282 20.60 11.47 5.50
CA ASN A 282 21.54 12.57 5.78
C ASN A 282 21.77 13.55 4.61
N ASP A 283 20.85 13.61 3.65
CA ASP A 283 20.84 14.54 2.53
C ASP A 283 19.42 15.08 2.29
N THR A 284 19.18 15.80 1.19
CA THR A 284 17.88 16.34 0.79
C THR A 284 17.56 16.03 -0.66
N LEU A 285 16.45 15.33 -0.91
CA LEU A 285 15.91 15.17 -2.26
C LEU A 285 15.13 16.42 -2.67
N LYS A 286 15.39 16.88 -3.89
CA LYS A 286 14.73 18.03 -4.51
C LYS A 286 13.71 17.58 -5.54
N VAL A 287 12.45 17.52 -5.12
CA VAL A 287 11.35 16.92 -5.88
C VAL A 287 10.39 17.96 -6.41
N LYS A 288 9.97 17.87 -7.67
CA LYS A 288 8.85 18.66 -8.19
C LYS A 288 7.63 17.81 -8.50
N LYS A 289 6.45 18.38 -8.26
CA LYS A 289 5.15 17.78 -8.58
C LYS A 289 4.25 18.79 -9.28
N SER A 290 3.89 18.49 -10.52
CA SER A 290 2.91 19.25 -11.30
C SER A 290 1.48 18.83 -10.97
N ASN A 291 0.51 19.61 -11.44
CA ASN A 291 -0.93 19.46 -11.15
C ASN A 291 -1.24 19.52 -9.65
N LEU A 292 -0.40 20.21 -8.89
CA LEU A 292 -0.58 20.40 -7.46
C LEU A 292 -1.54 21.55 -7.20
N ILE A 293 -2.45 21.37 -6.26
CA ILE A 293 -3.24 22.42 -5.63
C ILE A 293 -2.70 22.60 -4.21
N VAL A 294 -2.49 23.85 -3.82
CA VAL A 294 -2.07 24.23 -2.46
C VAL A 294 -3.19 25.07 -1.85
N GLU A 295 -3.84 24.54 -0.82
CA GLU A 295 -4.79 25.28 0.01
C GLU A 295 -4.05 25.77 1.26
N GLU A 296 -3.77 27.07 1.31
CA GLU A 296 -3.03 27.69 2.40
C GLU A 296 -3.86 27.67 3.70
N ALA A 297 -3.17 27.53 4.83
CA ALA A 297 -3.77 27.59 6.15
C ALA A 297 -4.57 28.89 6.36
N THR A 298 -5.72 28.76 7.02
CA THR A 298 -6.57 29.87 7.44
C THR A 298 -6.70 29.89 8.97
N PRO A 299 -7.19 30.99 9.59
CA PRO A 299 -7.47 30.99 11.02
C PRO A 299 -8.50 29.91 11.45
N ALA A 300 -9.41 29.52 10.55
CA ALA A 300 -10.42 28.49 10.81
C ALA A 300 -9.87 27.06 10.59
N ASP A 301 -8.84 26.92 9.75
CA ASP A 301 -8.14 25.68 9.49
C ASP A 301 -6.63 25.94 9.33
N PRO A 302 -5.83 25.76 10.39
CA PRO A 302 -4.43 26.18 10.42
C PRO A 302 -3.50 25.25 9.61
N LYS A 303 -4.03 24.26 8.87
CA LYS A 303 -3.23 23.32 8.09
C LYS A 303 -3.19 23.73 6.62
N THR A 304 -1.99 23.78 6.05
CA THR A 304 -1.83 23.82 4.59
C THR A 304 -2.16 22.43 4.05
N ARG A 305 -2.99 22.35 3.02
CA ARG A 305 -3.40 21.09 2.40
C ARG A 305 -2.92 21.02 0.96
N TYR A 306 -2.60 19.81 0.53
CA TYR A 306 -2.10 19.54 -0.80
C TYR A 306 -3.00 18.54 -1.49
N TYR A 307 -3.29 18.80 -2.76
CA TYR A 307 -4.11 17.92 -3.58
C TYR A 307 -3.57 17.83 -5.00
N LEU A 308 -3.96 16.78 -5.73
CA LEU A 308 -3.75 16.67 -7.16
C LEU A 308 -5.02 17.06 -7.91
N SER A 309 -4.86 17.93 -8.90
CA SER A 309 -5.94 18.31 -9.80
C SER A 309 -6.23 17.18 -10.80
N ASN A 310 -7.51 16.83 -10.91
CA ASN A 310 -8.02 15.95 -11.97
C ASN A 310 -8.67 16.75 -13.12
N GLY A 311 -8.56 18.08 -13.09
CA GLY A 311 -9.13 18.98 -14.08
C GLY A 311 -10.29 19.84 -13.55
N LYS A 312 -10.90 20.59 -14.48
CA LYS A 312 -11.95 21.58 -14.17
C LYS A 312 -13.25 20.90 -13.80
N LYS A 313 -13.84 21.30 -12.67
CA LYS A 313 -15.06 20.73 -12.06
C LYS A 313 -14.93 19.25 -11.69
N GLU A 314 -13.71 18.73 -11.66
CA GLU A 314 -13.44 17.37 -11.20
C GLU A 314 -13.09 17.36 -9.71
N SER A 315 -13.28 16.20 -9.09
CA SER A 315 -12.90 15.99 -7.70
C SER A 315 -11.39 15.88 -7.59
N VAL A 316 -10.79 16.53 -6.59
CA VAL A 316 -9.36 16.44 -6.36
C VAL A 316 -8.97 15.06 -5.81
N SER A 317 -7.74 14.63 -6.10
CA SER A 317 -7.14 13.46 -5.46
C SER A 317 -6.27 13.90 -4.28
N PRO A 318 -6.19 13.10 -3.20
CA PRO A 318 -5.20 13.31 -2.15
C PRO A 318 -3.78 13.36 -2.71
N PHE A 319 -2.94 14.18 -2.07
CA PHE A 319 -1.51 14.21 -2.35
C PHE A 319 -0.75 13.95 -1.06
N ASN A 320 0.15 12.97 -1.13
CA ASN A 320 1.16 12.76 -0.11
C ASN A 320 2.46 12.29 -0.78
N ILE A 321 3.61 12.73 -0.26
CA ILE A 321 4.90 12.17 -0.63
C ILE A 321 5.22 11.07 0.39
N ASN A 322 4.82 9.84 0.06
CA ASN A 322 4.99 8.71 0.97
C ASN A 322 6.43 8.17 0.89
N VAL A 323 7.33 8.74 1.69
CA VAL A 323 8.71 8.27 1.87
C VAL A 323 8.86 7.66 3.25
N TYR A 324 9.11 6.36 3.30
CA TYR A 324 9.36 5.60 4.52
C TYR A 324 10.86 5.31 4.69
N THR A 325 11.35 5.52 5.91
CA THR A 325 12.72 5.19 6.32
C THR A 325 12.69 4.47 7.66
N ASN A 326 13.57 3.50 7.86
CA ASN A 326 13.78 2.85 9.15
C ASN A 326 15.28 2.67 9.39
N PRO A 327 15.79 2.88 10.62
CA PRO A 327 17.21 2.63 10.95
C PRO A 327 17.73 1.24 10.59
N VAL A 328 16.87 0.23 10.45
CA VAL A 328 17.26 -1.13 10.05
C VAL A 328 17.40 -1.32 8.54
N LEU A 329 16.99 -0.33 7.73
CA LEU A 329 17.05 -0.36 6.27
C LEU A 329 18.16 0.57 5.75
N ASN A 330 18.93 0.13 4.75
CA ASN A 330 19.92 0.99 4.07
C ASN A 330 19.32 1.77 2.87
N PHE A 331 18.01 1.63 2.66
CA PHE A 331 17.24 2.31 1.62
C PHE A 331 15.95 2.90 2.22
N ALA A 332 15.37 3.86 1.51
CA ALA A 332 14.03 4.35 1.76
C ALA A 332 13.04 3.71 0.80
N ILE A 333 11.80 3.53 1.23
CA ILE A 333 10.70 3.13 0.36
C ILE A 333 9.94 4.38 -0.04
N TYR A 334 9.56 4.45 -1.31
CA TYR A 334 8.84 5.57 -1.88
C TYR A 334 7.67 5.10 -2.73
N SER A 335 6.55 5.81 -2.64
CA SER A 335 5.43 5.64 -3.57
C SER A 335 4.84 6.99 -3.97
N THR A 336 4.65 7.18 -5.28
CA THR A 336 3.89 8.31 -5.88
C THR A 336 2.41 8.01 -6.00
N SER A 337 2.05 6.73 -5.91
CA SER A 337 0.72 6.23 -6.20
C SER A 337 0.56 4.80 -5.67
N LYS A 338 -0.67 4.41 -5.36
CA LYS A 338 -1.02 3.03 -5.01
C LYS A 338 -0.55 1.93 -5.98
N TYR A 339 -0.19 2.28 -7.21
CA TYR A 339 0.24 1.33 -8.25
C TYR A 339 1.73 1.05 -8.28
N LYS A 340 2.57 1.91 -7.69
CA LYS A 340 4.02 1.83 -7.86
C LYS A 340 4.74 2.00 -6.53
N VAL A 341 5.74 1.16 -6.32
CA VAL A 341 6.68 1.28 -5.20
C VAL A 341 8.11 1.29 -5.71
N TYR A 342 8.91 2.19 -5.15
CA TYR A 342 10.30 2.39 -5.47
C TYR A 342 11.16 2.24 -4.21
N ALA A 343 12.40 1.83 -4.39
CA ALA A 343 13.47 2.03 -3.41
C ALA A 343 14.28 3.26 -3.77
N ILE A 344 14.65 4.06 -2.78
CA ILE A 344 15.65 5.11 -2.89
C ILE A 344 16.86 4.69 -2.07
N ARG A 345 17.98 4.46 -2.73
CA ARG A 345 19.20 3.95 -2.07
C ARG A 345 20.42 4.75 -2.52
N LYS A 346 21.49 4.67 -1.74
CA LYS A 346 22.76 5.28 -2.14
C LYS A 346 23.29 4.56 -3.39
N LYS A 347 23.86 5.31 -4.33
CA LYS A 347 24.53 4.70 -5.48
C LYS A 347 25.65 3.79 -5.00
N GLN A 348 25.68 2.57 -5.53
CA GLN A 348 26.81 1.68 -5.36
C GLN A 348 28.00 2.26 -6.14
N LYS A 349 29.16 2.38 -5.48
CA LYS A 349 30.38 2.91 -6.09
C LYS A 349 31.11 1.87 -6.91
#